data_AF-A0A842HNG4-F1
#
_entry.id   AF-A0A842HNG4-F1
#
_cell.length_a   1.000
_cell.length_b   1.000
_cell.length_c   1.000
_cell.angle_alpha   90.00
_cell.angle_beta   90.00
_cell.angle_gamma   90.00
#
_symmetry.space_group_name_H-M   'P 1'
#
loop_
_entity.id
_entity.type
_entity.pdbx_description
1 polymer ?
#
loop_
_entity_poly.entity_id
_entity_poly.type
_entity_poly.pdbx_seq_one_letter_code
_entity_poly.pdbx_strand_id
1 'polypeptide(L)' 'MTTAKNTQRLTRAAKRLNQHHEKYCAGFYPSTECARAFGARVRKGQLQITPDFESWIAIDIEATQFRDHNGRTVFL' A
#
# COMPACT_ATOMS: atom_id res chain seq x y z
N MET A 1 -9.12 -17.25 -7.03
CA MET A 1 -9.47 -16.03 -7.81
C MET A 1 -8.74 -16.09 -9.15
N THR A 2 -9.32 -15.59 -10.25
CA THR A 2 -8.58 -15.49 -11.52
C THR A 2 -7.46 -14.44 -11.40
N THR A 3 -6.32 -14.67 -12.06
CA THR A 3 -5.14 -13.78 -12.01
C THR A 3 -5.50 -12.32 -12.31
N ALA A 4 -6.41 -12.08 -13.26
CA ALA A 4 -6.89 -10.75 -13.61
C ALA A 4 -7.64 -10.03 -12.49
N LYS A 5 -8.49 -10.74 -11.72
CA LYS A 5 -9.21 -10.16 -10.58
C LYS A 5 -8.26 -9.79 -9.45
N ASN A 6 -7.22 -10.59 -9.22
CA ASN A 6 -6.20 -10.27 -8.23
C ASN A 6 -5.42 -9.00 -8.61
N THR A 7 -4.93 -8.93 -9.86
CA THR A 7 -4.22 -7.73 -10.34
C THR A 7 -5.06 -6.47 -10.23
N GLN A 8 -6.36 -6.52 -10.58
CA GLN A 8 -7.25 -5.36 -10.42
C GLN A 8 -7.37 -4.90 -8.96
N ARG A 9 -7.48 -5.82 -8.01
CA ARG A 9 -7.54 -5.50 -6.58
C ARG A 9 -6.25 -4.85 -6.11
N LEU A 10 -5.09 -5.40 -6.46
CA LEU A 10 -3.79 -4.83 -6.10
C LEU A 10 -3.60 -3.43 -6.68
N THR A 11 -4.05 -3.20 -7.92
CA THR A 11 -3.98 -1.87 -8.55
C THR A 11 -4.88 -0.86 -7.84
N ARG A 12 -6.10 -1.26 -7.42
CA ARG A 12 -6.99 -0.40 -6.63
C ARG A 12 -6.38 -0.04 -5.27
N ALA A 13 -5.77 -1.02 -4.61
CA ALA A 13 -5.09 -0.81 -3.35
C ALA A 13 -3.93 0.19 -3.47
N ALA A 14 -3.03 -0.01 -4.44
CA ALA A 14 -1.93 0.91 -4.70
C ALA A 14 -2.43 2.35 -4.97
N LYS A 15 -3.49 2.49 -5.78
CA LYS A 15 -4.11 3.78 -6.06
C LYS A 15 -4.64 4.46 -4.80
N ARG A 16 -5.35 3.73 -3.93
CA ARG A 16 -5.91 4.29 -2.68
C ARG A 16 -4.84 4.71 -1.70
N LEU A 17 -3.75 3.93 -1.58
CA LEU A 17 -2.60 4.29 -0.74
C LEU A 17 -1.93 5.58 -1.23
N ASN A 18 -1.69 5.70 -2.53
CA ASN A 18 -1.10 6.92 -3.11
C ASN A 18 -2.04 8.12 -2.96
N GLN A 19 -3.34 7.95 -3.21
CA GLN A 19 -4.34 9.01 -2.99
C GLN A 19 -4.41 9.45 -1.53
N HIS A 20 -4.27 8.53 -0.58
CA HIS A 20 -4.17 8.88 0.83
C HIS A 20 -2.92 9.73 1.08
N HIS A 21 -1.78 9.31 0.56
CA HIS A 21 -0.53 10.06 0.70
C HIS A 21 -0.62 11.47 0.13
N GLU A 22 -1.13 11.61 -1.09
CA GLU A 22 -1.31 12.89 -1.78
C GLU A 22 -2.31 13.81 -1.04
N LYS A 23 -3.44 13.27 -0.57
CA LYS A 23 -4.49 14.06 0.08
C LYS A 23 -4.04 14.66 1.42
N TYR A 24 -3.29 13.89 2.20
CA TYR A 24 -2.91 14.28 3.56
C TYR A 24 -1.46 14.74 3.67
N CYS A 25 -0.70 14.74 2.57
CA CYS A 25 0.75 14.96 2.54
C CYS A 25 1.49 14.15 3.63
N ALA A 26 0.98 12.94 3.90
CA ALA A 26 1.45 12.08 4.97
C ALA A 26 1.57 10.66 4.45
N GLY A 27 2.64 9.95 4.78
CA GLY A 27 2.73 8.52 4.51
C GLY A 27 1.65 7.71 5.24
N PHE A 28 1.51 6.45 4.87
CA PHE A 28 0.65 5.45 5.50
C PHE A 28 1.47 4.42 6.26
N TYR A 29 0.84 3.76 7.23
CA TYR A 29 1.50 2.93 8.23
C TYR A 29 1.05 1.48 8.03
N PRO A 30 1.84 0.63 7.35
CA PRO A 30 1.54 -0.79 7.28
C PRO A 30 1.70 -1.42 8.67
N SER A 31 0.93 -2.47 8.97
CA SER A 31 1.03 -3.20 10.25
C SER A 31 2.34 -4.00 10.38
N THR A 32 3.01 -4.25 9.27
CA THR A 32 4.26 -5.02 9.16
C THR A 32 5.21 -4.33 8.16
N GLU A 33 6.42 -4.86 8.01
CA GLU A 33 7.47 -4.43 7.05
C GLU A 33 8.19 -3.11 7.32
N CYS A 34 7.48 -2.02 7.64
CA CYS A 34 8.13 -0.75 7.93
C CYS A 34 7.29 0.18 8.82
N ALA A 35 7.93 1.19 9.41
CA ALA A 35 7.23 2.16 10.26
C ALA A 35 6.30 3.10 9.47
N ARG A 36 6.64 3.43 8.22
CA ARG A 36 5.89 4.35 7.35
C ARG A 36 6.28 4.14 5.90
N ALA A 37 5.31 4.27 5.00
CA ALA A 37 5.51 4.25 3.56
C ALA A 37 4.85 5.45 2.88
N PHE A 38 5.40 5.88 1.74
CA PHE A 38 4.98 7.08 1.01
C PHE A 38 4.52 6.80 -0.42
N GLY A 39 4.75 5.59 -0.91
CA GLY A 39 4.30 5.19 -2.24
C GLY A 39 3.94 3.72 -2.30
N ALA A 40 3.04 3.39 -3.21
CA ALA A 40 2.60 2.04 -3.51
C ALA A 40 2.56 1.81 -5.02
N ARG A 41 2.90 0.60 -5.46
CA ARG A 41 2.83 0.17 -6.87
C ARG A 41 2.48 -1.31 -6.98
N VAL A 42 2.06 -1.73 -8.17
CA VAL A 42 1.96 -3.16 -8.50
C VAL A 42 3.11 -3.53 -9.43
N ARG A 43 3.89 -4.55 -9.06
CA ARG A 43 4.97 -5.07 -9.91
C ARG A 43 4.93 -6.59 -9.89
N LYS A 44 4.95 -7.22 -11.07
CA LYS A 44 4.89 -8.69 -11.22
C LYS A 44 3.74 -9.35 -10.42
N GLY A 45 2.58 -8.70 -10.36
CA GLY A 45 1.41 -9.22 -9.64
C GLY A 45 1.49 -9.15 -8.11
N GLN A 46 2.43 -8.37 -7.55
CA GLN A 46 2.54 -8.10 -6.12
C GLN A 46 2.35 -6.61 -5.84
N LEU A 47 1.65 -6.29 -4.75
CA LEU A 47 1.65 -4.94 -4.19
C LEU A 47 3.02 -4.70 -3.56
N GLN A 48 3.63 -3.56 -3.87
CA GLN A 48 4.86 -3.09 -3.26
C GLN A 48 4.64 -1.72 -2.66
N ILE A 49 5.27 -1.43 -1.53
CA ILE A 49 5.31 -0.09 -0.91
C ILE A 49 6.75 0.37 -0.75
N THR A 50 6.94 1.67 -0.55
CA THR A 50 8.26 2.27 -0.37
C THR A 50 8.31 3.24 0.82
N PRO A 51 9.27 3.09 1.74
CA PRO A 51 9.51 4.03 2.84
C PRO A 51 10.36 5.25 2.43
N ASP A 52 11.03 5.21 1.29
CA ASP A 52 12.11 6.14 0.90
C ASP A 52 12.12 6.50 -0.60
N PHE A 53 11.18 5.95 -1.39
CA PHE A 53 11.11 6.02 -2.86
C PHE A 53 12.20 5.25 -3.61
N GLU A 54 13.13 4.60 -2.91
CA GLU A 54 14.25 3.85 -3.49
C GLU A 54 14.03 2.35 -3.29
N SER A 55 13.78 1.95 -2.04
CA SER A 55 13.52 0.60 -1.59
C SER A 55 12.05 0.24 -1.80
N TRP A 56 11.78 -0.91 -2.42
CA TRP A 56 10.42 -1.39 -2.66
C TRP A 56 10.21 -2.75 -2.03
N ILE A 57 9.31 -2.81 -1.06
CA ILE A 57 9.02 -4.00 -0.25
C ILE A 57 7.73 -4.62 -0.77
N ALA A 58 7.74 -5.94 -1.02
CA ALA A 58 6.54 -6.66 -1.44
C ALA A 58 5.67 -6.99 -0.23
N ILE A 59 4.35 -6.81 -0.37
CA ILE A 59 3.41 -6.86 0.74
C ILE A 59 2.31 -7.87 0.44
N ASP A 60 2.00 -8.71 1.42
CA ASP A 60 0.78 -9.50 1.41
C ASP A 60 -0.40 -8.61 1.81
N ILE A 61 -1.23 -8.27 0.83
CA ILE A 61 -2.39 -7.40 1.01
C ILE A 61 -3.46 -8.03 1.93
N GLU A 62 -3.49 -9.35 2.07
CA GLU A 62 -4.47 -10.02 2.95
C GLU A 62 -4.03 -9.98 4.41
N ALA A 63 -2.72 -10.04 4.65
CA ALA A 63 -2.15 -10.03 5.99
C ALA A 63 -1.86 -8.62 6.52
N THR A 64 -1.75 -7.63 5.64
CA THR A 64 -1.29 -6.28 6.00
C THR A 64 -2.45 -5.30 6.15
N GLN A 65 -2.57 -4.71 7.33
CA GLN A 65 -3.45 -3.55 7.56
C GLN A 65 -2.68 -2.26 7.31
N PHE A 66 -3.36 -1.24 6.81
CA PHE A 66 -2.78 0.09 6.62
C PHE A 66 -3.50 1.10 7.50
N ARG A 67 -2.75 1.96 8.16
CA ARG A 67 -3.28 3.02 9.03
C ARG A 67 -2.79 4.39 8.59
N ASP A 68 -3.53 5.43 8.97
CA ASP A 68 -3.09 6.82 8.86
C ASP A 68 -2.26 7.24 10.09
N HIS A 69 -1.78 8.48 10.10
CA HIS A 69 -1.00 9.03 11.22
C HIS A 69 -1.81 9.16 12.53
N ASN A 70 -3.14 9.06 12.48
CA ASN A 70 -4.03 9.04 13.64
C ASN A 70 -4.40 7.61 14.07
N GLY A 71 -3.79 6.59 13.46
CA GLY A 71 -4.06 5.19 13.75
C GLY A 71 -5.35 4.63 13.13
N ARG A 72 -6.05 5.40 12.28
CA ARG A 72 -7.30 4.98 11.62
C ARG A 72 -6.99 4.10 10.41
N THR A 73 -7.81 3.09 10.18
CA THR A 73 -7.63 2.18 9.04
C THR A 73 -7.82 2.89 7.69
N VAL A 74 -6.88 2.66 6.77
CA VAL A 74 -7.00 3.03 5.36
C VAL A 74 -7.61 1.85 4.60
N PHE A 75 -8.84 2.03 4.10
CA PHE A 75 -9.55 0.98 3.37
C PHE A 75 -9.11 0.91 1.90
N LEU A 76 -8.75 -0.30 1.44
CA LEU A 76 -8.13 -0.59 0.14
C LEU A 76 -9.09 -1.12 -0.93
#